data_AF-A0A957LR59-F1
#
_entry.id   AF-A0A957LR59-F1
#
_cell.length_a   1.000
_cell.length_b   1.000
_cell.length_c   1.000
_cell.angle_alpha   90.00
_cell.angle_beta   90.00
_cell.angle_gamma   90.00
#
_symmetry.space_group_name_H-M   'P 1'
#
loop_
_entity.id
_entity.type
_entity.pdbx_description
1 polymer ?
#
loop_
_entity_poly.entity_id
_entity_poly.type
_entity_poly.pdbx_seq_one_letter_code
_entity_poly.pdbx_strand_id
1 'polypeptide(L)'
;MNVLDLLDALNWIDRVSGWLKGIKHGGARQLTFDRSVFLGKDVEKMLRDRGVAVFGRRVTSRYGILSVPAKQADWAEYILQRGGVPLAGQAINPRNATWAARHKPGHLPPAWKDRPSDRRAQR
;
A
#
# COMPACT_ATOMS: atom_id res chain seq x y z
N MET A 1 3.65 -0.23 23.93
CA MET A 1 2.54 -0.59 23.02
C MET A 1 1.25 -0.27 23.77
N ASN A 2 0.45 0.68 23.29
CA ASN A 2 -0.72 1.19 24.02
C ASN A 2 -1.98 0.39 23.65
N VAL A 3 -2.96 0.30 24.56
CA VAL A 3 -4.24 -0.41 24.30
C VAL A 3 -4.99 0.16 23.09
N LEU A 4 -4.79 1.45 22.80
CA LEU A 4 -5.30 2.12 21.60
C LEU A 4 -4.67 1.61 20.29
N ASP A 5 -3.38 1.26 20.30
CA ASP A 5 -2.67 0.63 19.16
C ASP A 5 -3.23 -0.77 18.88
N LEU A 6 -3.60 -1.51 19.93
CA LEU A 6 -4.20 -2.84 19.81
C LEU A 6 -5.60 -2.79 19.18
N LEU A 7 -6.41 -1.77 19.51
CA LEU A 7 -7.76 -1.62 18.98
C LEU A 7 -7.78 -1.13 17.52
N ASP A 8 -6.84 -0.26 17.13
CA ASP A 8 -6.63 0.10 15.72
C ASP A 8 -6.07 -1.10 14.93
N ALA A 9 -5.19 -1.88 15.57
CA ALA A 9 -4.74 -3.19 15.13
C ALA A 9 -5.83 -4.29 15.18
N LEU A 10 -7.07 -3.99 15.56
CA LEU A 10 -8.19 -4.93 15.44
C LEU A 10 -9.18 -4.48 14.36
N ASN A 11 -9.34 -3.18 14.13
CA ASN A 11 -10.19 -2.64 13.06
C ASN A 11 -9.64 -2.95 11.64
N TRP A 12 -8.31 -3.06 11.46
CA TRP A 12 -7.75 -3.56 10.19
C TRP A 12 -8.00 -5.06 9.97
N ILE A 13 -8.14 -5.88 11.03
CA ILE A 13 -8.36 -7.33 10.91
C ILE A 13 -9.77 -7.61 10.34
N ASP A 14 -10.78 -6.86 10.77
CA ASP A 14 -12.14 -6.95 10.20
C ASP A 14 -12.18 -6.57 8.71
N ARG A 15 -11.37 -5.58 8.29
CA ARG A 15 -11.23 -5.19 6.88
C ARG A 15 -10.44 -6.20 6.05
N VAL A 16 -9.41 -6.82 6.62
CA VAL A 16 -8.63 -7.90 5.97
C VAL A 16 -9.51 -9.12 5.70
N SER A 17 -10.46 -9.44 6.59
CA SER A 17 -11.44 -10.51 6.36
C SER A 17 -12.37 -10.21 5.16
N GLY A 18 -12.84 -8.96 5.03
CA GLY A 18 -13.60 -8.52 3.85
C GLY A 18 -12.78 -8.56 2.56
N TRP A 19 -11.48 -8.32 2.66
CA TRP A 19 -10.55 -8.38 1.54
C TRP A 19 -10.18 -9.81 1.11
N LEU A 20 -10.02 -10.76 2.05
CA LEU A 20 -9.83 -12.19 1.74
C LEU A 20 -11.04 -12.76 0.98
N LYS A 21 -12.27 -12.35 1.32
CA LYS A 21 -13.46 -12.63 0.51
C LYS A 21 -13.39 -11.97 -0.87
N GLY A 22 -12.87 -10.74 -0.95
CA GLY A 22 -12.67 -10.02 -2.20
C GLY A 22 -11.62 -10.63 -3.15
N ILE A 23 -10.56 -11.27 -2.64
CA ILE A 23 -9.54 -11.95 -3.45
C ILE A 23 -10.14 -13.17 -4.18
N LYS A 24 -11.08 -13.90 -3.55
CA LYS A 24 -11.80 -15.01 -4.20
C LYS A 24 -12.64 -14.57 -5.41
N HIS A 25 -13.04 -13.30 -5.49
CA HIS A 25 -13.93 -12.80 -6.55
C HIS A 25 -13.32 -11.69 -7.45
N GLY A 26 -12.22 -11.04 -7.06
CA GLY A 26 -11.69 -9.85 -7.71
C GLY A 26 -10.20 -9.88 -8.08
N GLY A 27 -9.48 -10.94 -7.74
CA GLY A 27 -8.08 -11.15 -8.17
C GLY A 27 -7.02 -10.33 -7.43
N ALA A 28 -5.77 -10.68 -7.70
CA ALA A 28 -4.56 -10.10 -7.14
C ALA A 28 -3.73 -9.42 -8.25
N ARG A 29 -3.03 -8.33 -7.92
CA ARG A 29 -2.01 -7.75 -8.79
C ARG A 29 -0.66 -7.84 -8.11
N GLN A 30 0.35 -8.24 -8.88
CA GLN A 30 1.73 -8.28 -8.42
C GLN A 30 2.42 -6.97 -8.76
N LEU A 31 3.10 -6.40 -7.78
CA LEU A 31 3.96 -5.24 -7.92
C LEU A 31 5.39 -5.72 -7.72
N THR A 32 6.23 -5.46 -8.72
CA THR A 32 7.65 -5.80 -8.70
C THR A 32 8.45 -4.51 -8.57
N PHE A 33 9.47 -4.49 -7.73
CA PHE A 33 10.33 -3.33 -7.51
C PHE A 33 11.79 -3.74 -7.36
N ASP A 34 12.69 -2.79 -7.60
CA ASP A 34 14.13 -3.03 -7.43
C ASP A 34 14.51 -3.10 -5.94
N ARG A 35 15.12 -4.23 -5.55
CA ARG A 35 15.51 -4.48 -4.15
C ARG A 35 16.81 -3.75 -3.76
N SER A 36 17.64 -3.37 -4.72
CA SER A 36 18.89 -2.66 -4.44
C SER A 36 18.65 -1.28 -3.81
N VAL A 37 17.48 -0.69 -4.08
CA VAL A 37 17.10 0.64 -3.59
C VAL A 37 16.17 0.54 -2.38
N PHE A 38 15.21 -0.40 -2.38
CA PHE A 38 14.23 -0.53 -1.31
C PHE A 38 14.13 -1.95 -0.77
N LEU A 39 14.12 -2.11 0.56
CA LEU A 39 13.86 -3.39 1.19
C LEU A 39 12.36 -3.70 1.15
N GLY A 40 12.01 -4.97 0.91
CA GLY A 40 10.60 -5.37 0.85
C GLY A 40 9.80 -5.11 2.13
N LYS A 41 10.46 -5.09 3.30
CA LYS A 41 9.82 -4.71 4.56
C LYS A 41 9.39 -3.23 4.58
N ASP A 42 10.17 -2.34 3.98
CA ASP A 42 9.92 -0.90 4.01
C ASP A 42 8.81 -0.55 3.03
N VAL A 43 8.83 -1.18 1.85
CA VAL A 43 7.76 -1.10 0.85
C VAL A 43 6.45 -1.63 1.42
N GLU A 44 6.47 -2.79 2.08
CA GLU A 44 5.30 -3.37 2.72
C GLU A 44 4.76 -2.46 3.84
N LYS A 45 5.63 -1.93 4.70
CA LYS A 45 5.23 -0.99 5.75
C LYS A 45 4.59 0.27 5.14
N MET A 46 5.20 0.84 4.10
CA MET A 46 4.71 2.03 3.42
C MET A 46 3.27 1.86 2.90
N LEU A 47 2.98 0.69 2.32
CA LEU A 47 1.66 0.31 1.81
C LEU A 47 0.65 0.08 2.95
N ARG A 48 1.03 -0.72 3.95
CA ARG A 48 0.16 -1.04 5.10
C ARG A 48 -0.22 0.20 5.90
N ASP A 49 0.73 1.10 6.16
CA ASP A 49 0.50 2.38 6.84
C ASP A 49 -0.54 3.25 6.10
N ARG A 50 -0.75 3.01 4.80
CA ARG A 50 -1.69 3.75 3.93
C ARG A 50 -2.92 2.94 3.54
N GLY A 51 -3.20 1.86 4.28
CA GLY A 51 -4.40 1.06 4.14
C GLY A 51 -4.39 0.08 2.97
N VAL A 52 -3.23 -0.19 2.36
CA VAL A 52 -3.08 -1.20 1.33
C VAL A 52 -2.73 -2.54 1.97
N ALA A 53 -3.54 -3.56 1.69
CA ALA A 53 -3.28 -4.91 2.12
C ALA A 53 -2.22 -5.55 1.22
N VAL A 54 -1.20 -6.16 1.84
CA VAL A 54 -0.10 -6.82 1.15
C VAL A 54 -0.10 -8.31 1.50
N PHE A 55 0.07 -9.16 0.50
CA PHE A 55 0.17 -10.61 0.61
C PHE A 55 1.19 -11.16 -0.37
N GLY A 56 1.58 -12.42 -0.20
CA GLY A 56 2.43 -13.12 -1.16
C GLY A 56 3.74 -12.37 -1.44
N ARG A 57 4.52 -12.09 -0.39
CA ARG A 57 5.84 -11.48 -0.53
C ARG A 57 6.82 -12.51 -1.07
N ARG A 58 7.47 -12.19 -2.18
CA ARG A 58 8.59 -12.96 -2.73
C ARG A 58 9.77 -12.03 -2.94
N VAL A 59 10.95 -12.57 -2.77
CA VAL A 59 12.19 -11.82 -2.95
C VAL A 59 13.10 -12.67 -3.82
N THR A 60 13.60 -12.08 -4.89
CA THR A 60 14.65 -12.67 -5.72
C THR A 60 15.97 -11.97 -5.43
N SER A 61 17.04 -12.36 -6.14
CA SER A 61 18.35 -11.70 -6.03
C SER A 61 18.30 -10.22 -6.42
N ARG A 62 17.41 -9.85 -7.36
CA ARG A 62 17.33 -8.50 -7.94
C ARG A 62 16.05 -7.74 -7.60
N TYR A 63 14.93 -8.44 -7.45
CA TYR A 63 13.62 -7.81 -7.32
C TYR A 63 12.89 -8.23 -6.05
N GLY A 64 12.16 -7.28 -5.46
CA GLY A 64 11.10 -7.56 -4.52
C GLY A 64 9.76 -7.68 -5.26
N ILE A 65 8.96 -8.67 -4.91
CA ILE A 65 7.64 -8.90 -5.48
C ILE A 65 6.65 -8.96 -4.32
N LEU A 66 5.58 -8.19 -4.41
CA LEU A 66 4.47 -8.22 -3.47
C LEU A 66 3.15 -8.28 -4.22
N SER A 67 2.14 -8.89 -3.60
CA SER A 67 0.79 -8.95 -4.16
C SER A 67 -0.14 -8.03 -3.37
N VAL A 68 -1.01 -7.33 -4.09
CA VAL A 68 -2.04 -6.42 -3.57
C VAL A 68 -3.40 -6.74 -4.20
N PRO A 69 -4.54 -6.45 -3.53
CA PRO A 69 -5.84 -6.64 -4.17
C PRO A 69 -5.89 -5.85 -5.47
N ALA A 70 -6.53 -6.40 -6.50
CA ALA A 70 -6.74 -5.65 -7.74
C ALA A 70 -7.40 -4.29 -7.50
N LYS A 71 -8.35 -4.22 -6.57
CA LYS A 71 -9.05 -2.97 -6.18
C LYS A 71 -8.15 -1.91 -5.54
N GLN A 72 -7.03 -2.29 -4.94
CA GLN A 72 -6.08 -1.34 -4.33
C GLN A 72 -4.81 -1.16 -5.16
N ALA A 73 -4.66 -1.88 -6.27
CA ALA A 73 -3.41 -1.91 -7.02
C ALA A 73 -3.06 -0.55 -7.63
N ASP A 74 -4.07 0.20 -8.08
CA ASP A 74 -3.93 1.58 -8.55
C ASP A 74 -3.40 2.51 -7.43
N TRP A 75 -4.02 2.46 -6.25
CA TRP A 75 -3.58 3.24 -5.09
C TRP A 75 -2.18 2.84 -4.61
N ALA A 76 -1.88 1.54 -4.61
CA ALA A 76 -0.58 1.01 -4.22
C ALA A 76 0.52 1.51 -5.16
N GLU A 77 0.31 1.44 -6.48
CA GLU A 77 1.24 1.97 -7.48
C GLU A 77 1.52 3.46 -7.26
N TYR A 78 0.47 4.27 -7.07
CA TYR A 78 0.62 5.69 -6.79
C TYR A 78 1.45 5.98 -5.54
N ILE A 79 1.22 5.25 -4.43
CA ILE A 79 2.01 5.39 -3.20
C ILE A 79 3.49 5.09 -3.48
N LEU A 80 3.78 3.99 -4.18
CA LEU A 80 5.14 3.55 -4.45
C LEU A 80 5.87 4.55 -5.36
N GLN A 81 5.22 5.04 -6.41
CA GLN A 81 5.79 6.09 -7.27
C GLN A 81 6.05 7.39 -6.50
N ARG A 82 5.13 7.82 -5.63
CA ARG A 82 5.35 8.98 -4.73
C ARG A 82 6.48 8.74 -3.73
N GLY A 83 6.65 7.51 -3.27
CA GLY A 83 7.76 7.10 -2.42
C GLY A 83 9.10 7.00 -3.15
N GLY A 84 9.13 7.20 -4.47
CA GLY A 84 10.34 7.06 -5.29
C GLY A 84 10.73 5.60 -5.52
N VAL A 85 9.83 4.64 -5.27
CA VAL A 85 10.10 3.22 -5.47
C VAL A 85 10.03 2.90 -6.97
N PRO A 86 11.14 2.44 -7.60
CA PRO A 86 11.13 2.08 -9.00
C PRO A 86 10.38 0.76 -9.18
N LEU A 87 9.22 0.83 -9.84
CA LEU A 87 8.43 -0.34 -10.19
C LEU A 87 8.93 -0.94 -11.51
N ALA A 88 9.09 -2.25 -11.53
CA ALA A 88 9.40 -3.02 -12.73
C ALA A 88 8.10 -3.55 -13.35
N GLY A 89 7.94 -3.35 -14.66
CA GLY A 89 6.80 -3.84 -15.43
C GLY A 89 5.89 -2.73 -15.94
N GLN A 90 4.73 -3.13 -16.46
CA GLN A 90 3.73 -2.22 -17.00
C GLN A 90 3.00 -1.49 -15.86
N ALA A 91 2.86 -0.17 -16.00
CA ALA A 91 2.06 0.62 -15.08
C ALA A 91 0.60 0.14 -15.09
N ILE A 92 0.04 -0.06 -13.89
CA ILE A 92 -1.37 -0.43 -13.70
C ILE A 92 -2.27 0.72 -14.15
N ASN A 93 -1.90 1.95 -13.82
CA ASN A 93 -2.56 3.15 -14.28
C ASN A 93 -1.52 4.18 -14.74
N PRO A 94 -1.45 4.48 -16.05
CA PRO A 94 -0.44 5.41 -16.58
C PRO A 94 -0.60 6.83 -16.03
N ARG A 95 -1.79 7.20 -15.51
CA ARG A 95 -2.03 8.52 -14.90
C ARG A 95 -1.30 8.70 -13.58
N ASN A 96 -0.98 7.61 -12.87
CA ASN A 96 -0.28 7.68 -11.59
C ASN A 96 1.08 8.33 -11.71
N ALA A 97 1.82 8.07 -12.79
CA ALA A 97 3.13 8.68 -13.01
C ALA A 97 3.01 10.21 -13.09
N THR A 98 1.99 10.69 -13.81
CA THR A 98 1.70 12.13 -13.94
C THR A 98 1.28 12.73 -12.60
N TRP A 99 0.44 12.05 -11.83
CA TRP A 99 -0.01 12.54 -10.52
C TRP A 99 1.09 12.48 -9.44
N ALA A 100 1.95 11.47 -9.49
CA ALA A 100 3.09 11.34 -8.60
C ALA A 100 4.10 12.45 -8.87
N ALA A 101 4.37 12.77 -10.14
CA ALA A 101 5.29 13.84 -10.54
C ALA A 101 4.86 15.25 -10.07
N ARG A 102 3.57 15.47 -9.77
CA ARG A 102 3.08 16.74 -9.18
C ARG A 102 3.54 16.96 -7.74
N HIS A 103 4.16 15.96 -7.13
CA HIS A 103 4.59 16.00 -5.74
C HIS A 103 6.09 15.75 -5.65
N LYS A 104 6.72 16.29 -4.61
CA LYS A 104 8.15 16.03 -4.35
C LYS A 104 8.36 14.52 -4.13
N PRO A 105 9.36 13.89 -4.77
CA PRO A 105 9.71 12.50 -4.48
C PRO A 105 9.95 12.28 -2.99
N GLY A 106 9.42 11.19 -2.44
CA GLY A 106 9.46 10.90 -1.00
C GLY A 106 8.36 11.59 -0.18
N HIS A 107 7.62 12.55 -0.76
CA HIS A 107 6.45 13.15 -0.11
C HIS A 107 5.24 12.23 -0.25
N LEU A 108 5.15 11.28 0.67
CA LEU A 108 4.10 10.29 0.68
C LEU A 108 2.74 10.89 1.07
N PRO A 109 1.61 10.26 0.66
CA PRO A 109 0.31 10.57 1.25
C PRO A 109 0.35 10.40 2.78
N PRO A 110 -0.48 11.14 3.54
CA PRO A 110 -0.59 10.94 4.99
C PRO A 110 -0.91 9.48 5.29
N ALA A 111 -0.31 8.94 6.35
CA ALA A 111 -0.65 7.59 6.77
C ALA A 111 -2.12 7.59 7.23
N TRP A 112 -2.76 6.43 7.16
CA TRP A 112 -4.16 6.31 7.54
C TRP A 112 -4.40 6.72 9.00
N LYS A 113 -3.43 6.45 9.88
CA LYS A 113 -3.42 6.85 11.29
C LYS A 113 -3.33 8.37 11.51
N ASP A 114 -2.81 9.12 10.54
CA ASP A 114 -2.64 10.57 10.64
C ASP A 114 -3.90 11.32 10.13
N ARG A 115 -4.92 10.57 9.69
CA ARG A 115 -6.18 11.15 9.25
C ARG A 115 -6.94 11.60 10.50
N PRO A 116 -7.31 12.89 10.63
CA PRO A 116 -8.09 13.37 11.76
C PRO A 116 -9.36 12.52 11.86
N SER A 117 -9.61 11.97 13.04
CA SER A 117 -10.77 11.11 13.36
C SER A 117 -12.09 11.89 13.45
N ASP A 118 -12.10 13.14 12.96
CA ASP A 118 -13.10 14.20 13.15
C ASP A 118 -14.48 13.96 12.51
N ARG A 119 -14.90 12.71 12.27
CA ARG A 119 -16.28 12.40 11.89
C ARG A 119 -17.21 12.05 13.05
N ARG A 120 -16.74 12.04 14.30
CA ARG A 120 -17.58 11.76 15.48
C ARG A 120 -17.93 12.97 16.34
N ALA A 121 -17.44 14.17 16.03
CA ALA A 121 -17.70 15.37 16.82
C ALA A 121 -18.77 16.32 16.22
N GLN A 122 -19.50 15.91 15.17
CA GLN A 122 -20.52 16.75 14.51
C GLN A 122 -21.88 16.05 14.38
N ARG A 123 -22.26 15.21 15.34
CA ARG A 123 -23.62 14.67 15.44
C ARG A 123 -24.19 14.91 16.82
#